data_AF-A0A1B1N718-F1
#
_entry.id   AF-A0A1B1N718-F1
#
_cell.length_a   1.000
_cell.length_b   1.000
_cell.length_c   1.000
_cell.angle_alpha   90.00
_cell.angle_beta   90.00
_cell.angle_gamma   90.00
#
_symmetry.space_group_name_H-M   'P 1'
#
loop_
_entity.id
_entity.type
_entity.pdbx_description
1 polymer ?
#
loop_
_entity_poly.entity_id
_entity_poly.type
_entity_poly.pdbx_seq_one_letter_code
_entity_poly.pdbx_strand_id
1 'polypeptide(L)'
;MVRTTGARKGRGLTNAEAAAKHGLAPILDDAGSVATLHHSQQKGIGPLFEASTRYHNISNAKRAPLHPYKGKLNPFYPMDEATREAFQKVDSINYWKRRGLNELGGN
;
A
#
# COMPACT_ATOMS: atom_id res chain seq x y z
N MET A 1 -18.53 -0.68 -7.28
CA MET A 1 -17.84 -1.72 -8.08
C MET A 1 -17.51 -2.90 -7.19
N VAL A 2 -17.85 -4.12 -7.61
CA VAL A 2 -17.43 -5.37 -6.94
C VAL A 2 -16.15 -5.88 -7.62
N ARG A 3 -15.17 -6.32 -6.83
CA ARG A 3 -13.87 -6.78 -7.32
C ARG A 3 -14.01 -8.12 -8.01
N THR A 4 -13.64 -8.19 -9.29
CA THR A 4 -13.53 -9.44 -10.07
C THR A 4 -12.07 -9.89 -10.21
N THR A 5 -11.12 -8.97 -10.03
CA THR A 5 -9.67 -9.17 -10.17
C THR A 5 -8.92 -8.91 -8.85
N GLY A 6 -7.59 -9.06 -8.88
CA GLY A 6 -6.72 -8.88 -7.71
C GLY A 6 -6.70 -10.09 -6.77
N ALA A 7 -6.37 -9.84 -5.50
CA ALA A 7 -6.20 -10.88 -4.47
C ALA A 7 -7.46 -11.74 -4.30
N ARG A 8 -7.30 -13.07 -4.29
CA ARG A 8 -8.40 -14.04 -4.26
C ARG A 8 -9.39 -13.77 -3.11
N LYS A 9 -8.89 -13.45 -1.91
CA LYS A 9 -9.71 -13.16 -0.73
C LYS A 9 -10.57 -11.88 -0.84
N GLY A 10 -10.27 -11.00 -1.80
CA GLY A 10 -11.03 -9.77 -2.04
C GLY A 10 -12.03 -9.87 -3.19
N ARG A 11 -12.03 -10.96 -3.97
CA ARG A 11 -12.95 -11.10 -5.11
C ARG A 11 -14.36 -11.36 -4.61
N GLY A 12 -15.36 -10.78 -5.27
CA GLY A 12 -16.76 -10.81 -4.83
C GLY A 12 -17.10 -9.78 -3.74
N LEU A 13 -16.12 -9.00 -3.28
CA LEU A 13 -16.32 -7.88 -2.35
C LEU A 13 -16.12 -6.54 -3.09
N THR A 14 -16.78 -5.50 -2.63
CA THR A 14 -16.42 -4.11 -3.00
C THR A 14 -15.02 -3.75 -2.48
N ASN A 15 -14.46 -2.65 -2.97
CA ASN A 15 -13.19 -2.14 -2.44
C ASN A 15 -13.25 -1.88 -0.93
N ALA A 16 -14.33 -1.26 -0.46
CA ALA A 16 -14.53 -0.94 0.95
C ALA A 16 -14.61 -2.20 1.83
N GLU A 17 -15.38 -3.20 1.41
CA GLU A 17 -15.49 -4.48 2.14
C GLU A 17 -14.18 -5.26 2.13
N ALA A 18 -13.49 -5.34 0.99
CA ALA A 18 -12.18 -6.00 0.91
C ALA A 18 -11.13 -5.30 1.78
N ALA A 19 -11.17 -3.97 1.84
CA ALA A 19 -10.33 -3.17 2.71
C ALA A 19 -10.67 -3.42 4.18
N ALA A 20 -11.92 -3.25 4.60
CA ALA A 20 -12.37 -3.46 5.97
C ALA A 20 -12.07 -4.87 6.50
N LYS A 21 -12.37 -5.90 5.70
CA LYS A 21 -12.24 -7.31 6.12
C LYS A 21 -10.79 -7.80 6.10
N HIS A 22 -10.00 -7.36 5.12
CA HIS A 22 -8.73 -7.99 4.80
C HIS A 22 -7.53 -7.04 4.69
N GLY A 23 -7.73 -5.74 4.90
CA GLY A 23 -6.73 -4.70 4.69
C GLY A 23 -6.22 -4.62 3.26
N LEU A 24 -7.07 -4.96 2.28
CA LEU A 24 -6.72 -4.90 0.87
C LEU A 24 -6.90 -3.49 0.33
N ALA A 25 -5.85 -2.95 -0.27
CA ALA A 25 -5.94 -1.69 -0.99
C ALA A 25 -6.97 -1.75 -2.15
N PRO A 26 -7.60 -0.61 -2.48
CA PRO A 26 -8.62 -0.54 -3.53
C PRO A 26 -8.02 -0.79 -4.91
N ILE A 27 -8.83 -1.40 -5.78
CA ILE A 27 -8.61 -1.41 -7.24
C ILE A 27 -9.22 -0.12 -7.81
N LEU A 28 -8.40 0.69 -8.48
CA LEU A 28 -8.71 2.05 -8.92
C LEU A 28 -9.36 2.10 -10.31
N ASP A 29 -9.14 1.09 -11.14
CA ASP A 29 -9.65 1.02 -12.51
C ASP A 29 -9.93 -0.43 -12.92
N ASP A 30 -10.64 -0.59 -14.04
CA ASP A 30 -10.96 -1.90 -14.62
C ASP A 30 -9.72 -2.65 -15.11
N ALA A 31 -8.64 -1.93 -15.39
CA ALA A 31 -7.34 -2.49 -15.73
C ALA A 31 -6.64 -3.15 -14.52
N GLY A 32 -7.23 -3.07 -13.32
CA GLY A 32 -6.75 -3.73 -12.11
C GLY A 32 -5.64 -2.96 -11.39
N SER A 33 -5.49 -1.66 -11.63
CA SER A 33 -4.53 -0.83 -10.89
C SER A 33 -4.88 -0.82 -9.40
N VAL A 34 -3.90 -1.06 -8.53
CA VAL A 34 -4.10 -1.10 -7.07
C VAL A 34 -3.40 0.10 -6.45
N ALA A 35 -4.05 0.75 -5.48
CA ALA A 35 -3.40 1.79 -4.67
C ALA A 35 -2.33 1.16 -3.77
N THR A 36 -1.12 1.73 -3.71
CA THR A 36 -0.04 1.20 -2.87
C THR A 36 0.45 2.25 -1.89
N LEU A 37 0.67 1.81 -0.64
CA LEU A 37 1.36 2.60 0.38
C LEU A 37 2.84 2.28 0.36
N HIS A 38 3.65 3.31 0.57
CA HIS A 38 5.09 3.24 0.48
C HIS A 38 5.68 4.05 1.64
N HIS A 39 6.71 3.52 2.28
CA HIS A 39 7.51 4.27 3.27
C HIS A 39 8.82 4.71 2.60
N SER A 40 9.31 5.91 2.89
CA SER A 40 10.52 6.49 2.29
C SER A 40 11.85 5.84 2.73
N GLN A 41 11.78 4.72 3.47
CA GLN A 41 12.91 4.07 4.16
C GLN A 41 13.61 4.95 5.21
N GLN A 42 12.94 6.04 5.61
CA GLN A 42 13.37 7.00 6.62
C GLN A 42 12.47 6.87 7.84
N LYS A 43 13.03 6.95 9.06
CA LYS A 43 12.23 7.22 10.26
C LYS A 43 11.51 8.55 10.03
N GLY A 44 10.21 8.65 10.30
CA GLY A 44 9.30 9.75 9.91
C GLY A 44 9.64 11.19 10.36
N ILE A 45 10.90 11.48 10.66
CA ILE A 45 11.53 12.78 10.75
C ILE A 45 11.65 13.34 9.33
N GLY A 46 10.76 14.24 8.93
CA GLY A 46 10.75 14.89 7.61
C GLY A 46 9.47 14.64 6.81
N PRO A 47 9.35 15.21 5.60
CA PRO A 47 8.14 15.11 4.78
C PRO A 47 7.85 13.67 4.34
N LEU A 48 6.62 13.21 4.56
CA LEU A 48 6.09 11.94 4.05
C LEU A 48 5.64 12.13 2.60
N PHE A 49 5.92 11.15 1.74
CA PHE A 49 5.46 11.13 0.34
C PHE A 49 4.51 9.96 0.14
N GLU A 50 3.36 10.19 -0.50
CA GLU A 50 2.37 9.15 -0.79
C GLU A 50 2.06 9.05 -2.30
N ALA A 51 1.74 7.82 -2.70
CA ALA A 51 1.04 7.36 -3.90
C ALA A 51 1.85 7.10 -5.19
N SER A 52 1.73 5.87 -5.69
CA SER A 52 1.87 5.55 -7.12
C SER A 52 0.76 4.60 -7.54
N THR A 53 0.26 4.74 -8.76
CA THR A 53 -0.68 3.78 -9.35
C THR A 53 0.09 2.75 -10.19
N ARG A 54 -0.12 1.47 -9.89
CA ARG A 54 0.32 0.27 -10.63
C ARG A 54 1.77 -0.17 -10.44
N TYR A 55 1.91 -1.50 -10.42
CA TYR A 55 3.18 -2.22 -10.50
C TYR A 55 4.05 -1.68 -11.63
N HIS A 56 5.33 -1.48 -11.33
CA HIS A 56 6.38 -1.19 -12.29
C HIS A 56 6.36 -2.27 -13.39
N ASN A 57 6.40 -1.83 -14.64
CA ASN A 57 6.76 -2.65 -15.80
C ASN A 57 7.82 -3.68 -15.39
N ILE A 58 7.68 -4.97 -15.73
CA ILE A 58 8.63 -6.03 -15.30
C ILE A 58 10.08 -5.69 -15.71
N SER A 59 10.26 -4.94 -16.81
CA SER A 59 11.54 -4.38 -17.25
C SER A 59 12.10 -3.28 -16.33
N ASN A 60 11.24 -2.55 -15.63
CA ASN A 60 11.54 -1.52 -14.63
C ASN A 60 11.36 -1.99 -13.18
N ALA A 61 11.09 -3.27 -12.92
CA ALA A 61 11.06 -3.84 -11.57
C ALA A 61 12.39 -3.63 -10.80
N LYS A 62 13.48 -3.33 -11.52
CA LYS A 62 14.80 -2.98 -10.96
C LYS A 62 14.94 -1.51 -10.55
N ARG A 63 13.97 -0.65 -10.88
CA ARG A 63 13.89 0.73 -10.41
C ARG A 63 12.76 0.77 -9.40
N ALA A 64 13.12 1.11 -8.17
CA ALA A 64 12.16 1.26 -7.11
C ALA A 64 11.09 2.31 -7.50
N PRO A 65 9.98 2.37 -6.74
CA PRO A 65 9.16 3.59 -6.66
C PRO A 65 10.03 4.85 -6.58
N LEU A 66 9.44 6.04 -6.67
CA LEU A 66 10.09 7.29 -6.27
C LEU A 66 10.39 7.29 -4.75
N HIS A 67 11.11 6.28 -4.29
CA HIS A 67 11.85 6.22 -3.06
C HIS A 67 13.16 6.91 -3.35
N PRO A 68 13.56 7.89 -2.52
CA PRO A 68 14.84 8.55 -2.72
C PRO A 68 16.03 7.57 -2.67
N TYR A 69 15.84 6.32 -2.20
CA TYR A 69 16.94 5.36 -1.98
C TYR A 69 16.77 3.94 -2.53
N LYS A 70 15.84 3.71 -3.45
CA LYS A 70 15.64 2.41 -4.12
C LYS A 70 15.62 1.18 -3.18
N GLY A 71 16.52 0.21 -3.36
CA GLY A 71 16.64 -0.99 -2.52
C GLY A 71 17.62 -0.85 -1.37
N LYS A 72 18.07 0.38 -1.08
CA LYS A 72 19.01 0.69 0.00
C LYS A 72 18.30 1.53 1.07
N LEU A 73 18.74 1.38 2.31
CA LEU A 73 18.31 2.25 3.40
C LEU A 73 18.60 3.72 3.07
N ASN A 74 17.74 4.60 3.57
CA ASN A 74 17.98 6.04 3.49
C ASN A 74 19.24 6.40 4.31
N PRO A 75 20.22 7.13 3.74
CA PRO A 75 21.43 7.57 4.44
C PRO A 75 21.13 8.50 5.61
N PHE A 76 19.97 9.18 5.60
CA PHE A 76 19.52 10.01 6.71
C PHE A 76 18.42 9.27 7.46
N TYR A 77 18.64 9.05 8.76
CA TYR A 77 17.67 8.41 9.67
C TYR A 77 17.08 7.10 9.10
N PRO A 78 17.91 6.08 8.80
CA PRO A 78 17.43 4.83 8.25
C PRO A 78 16.42 4.17 9.17
N MET A 79 15.33 3.68 8.59
CA MET A 79 14.38 2.82 9.29
C MET A 79 14.99 1.41 9.43
N ASP A 80 14.96 0.84 10.63
CA ASP A 80 15.39 -0.55 10.83
C ASP A 80 14.44 -1.55 10.16
N GLU A 81 14.96 -2.76 9.94
CA GLU A 81 14.23 -3.80 9.23
C GLU A 81 12.92 -4.20 9.92
N ALA A 82 12.91 -4.27 11.25
CA ALA A 82 11.73 -4.63 12.02
C ALA A 82 10.61 -3.58 11.84
N THR A 83 10.95 -2.30 11.91
CA THR A 83 10.01 -1.19 11.67
C THR A 83 9.50 -1.19 10.22
N ARG A 84 10.38 -1.46 9.25
CA ARG A 84 9.99 -1.60 7.84
C ARG A 84 9.02 -2.75 7.62
N GLU A 85 9.27 -3.89 8.26
CA GLU A 85 8.41 -5.06 8.19
C GLU A 85 7.06 -4.79 8.85
N ALA A 86 7.04 -4.12 10.00
CA ALA A 86 5.82 -3.70 10.68
C ALA A 86 4.96 -2.78 9.77
N PHE A 87 5.57 -1.83 9.06
CA PHE A 87 4.83 -0.99 8.11
C PHE A 87 4.10 -1.82 7.05
N GLN A 88 4.79 -2.80 6.45
CA GLN A 88 4.21 -3.60 5.37
C GLN A 88 3.16 -4.60 5.85
N LYS A 89 3.43 -5.28 6.97
CA LYS A 89 2.61 -6.40 7.46
C LYS A 89 1.54 -5.99 8.46
N VAL A 90 1.66 -4.82 9.08
CA VAL A 90 0.75 -4.36 10.14
C VAL A 90 0.14 -3.01 9.75
N ASP A 91 0.94 -1.97 9.61
CA ASP A 91 0.41 -0.60 9.51
C ASP A 91 -0.37 -0.37 8.21
N SER A 92 0.18 -0.80 7.08
CA SER A 92 -0.48 -0.69 5.77
C SER A 92 -1.80 -1.47 5.75
N ILE A 93 -1.83 -2.67 6.34
CA ILE A 93 -3.04 -3.49 6.44
C ILE A 93 -4.08 -2.77 7.31
N ASN A 94 -3.68 -2.26 8.47
CA ASN A 94 -4.58 -1.57 9.40
C ASN A 94 -5.09 -0.24 8.84
N TYR A 95 -4.25 0.49 8.12
CA TYR A 95 -4.65 1.70 7.39
C TYR A 95 -5.79 1.39 6.43
N TRP A 96 -5.64 0.37 5.57
CA TRP A 96 -6.69 0.01 4.63
C TRP A 96 -7.94 -0.52 5.32
N LYS A 97 -7.81 -1.31 6.40
CA LYS A 97 -8.97 -1.73 7.20
C LYS A 97 -9.76 -0.53 7.69
N ARG A 98 -9.09 0.44 8.30
CA ARG A 98 -9.73 1.65 8.82
C ARG A 98 -10.35 2.49 7.71
N ARG A 99 -9.67 2.70 6.58
CA ARG A 99 -10.25 3.38 5.41
C ARG A 99 -11.52 2.67 4.91
N GLY A 100 -11.49 1.34 4.82
CA GLY A 100 -12.64 0.53 4.41
C GLY A 100 -13.81 0.61 5.39
N LEU A 101 -13.54 0.57 6.70
CA LEU A 101 -14.56 0.73 7.73
C LEU A 101 -15.21 2.11 7.66
N ASN A 102 -14.42 3.18 7.54
CA ASN A 102 -14.93 4.54 7.42
C ASN A 102 -15.83 4.71 6.19
N GLU A 103 -15.45 4.13 5.07
CA GLU A 103 -16.26 4.17 3.83
C GLU A 103 -17.59 3.41 3.98
N LEU A 104 -17.61 2.36 4.80
CA LEU A 104 -18.83 1.61 5.14
C LEU A 104 -19.66 2.28 6.25
N GLY A 105 -19.28 3.47 6.70
CA GLY A 105 -19.98 4.21 7.76
C GLY A 105 -19.60 3.79 9.20
N GLY A 106 -18.47 3.10 9.38
CA GLY A 106 -17.90 2.83 10.69
C GLY A 106 -17.17 4.06 11.25
N ASN A 107 -17.56 4.51 12.44
CA ASN A 107 -16.91 5.59 13.20
C ASN A 107 -15.53 5.17 13.73
#